data_AF-A0A426Z4N0-F1
#
_entry.id   AF-A0A426Z4N0-F1
#
_cell.length_a   1.000
_cell.length_b   1.000
_cell.length_c   1.000
_cell.angle_alpha   90.00
_cell.angle_beta   90.00
_cell.angle_gamma   90.00
#
_symmetry.space_group_name_H-M   'P 1'
#
loop_
_entity.id
_entity.type
_entity.pdbx_description
1 polymer ?
#
loop_
_entity_poly.entity_id
_entity_poly.type
_entity_poly.pdbx_seq_one_letter_code
_entity_poly.pdbx_strand_id
1 'polypeptide(L)'
;MDRDEAGFLQYFSGMPWFALPYDEESSKALARYFDIQEIPVLVIIGPDGKTVTKEGRNLINLHMEMAYPFTEAHNRLLQEKMDEEAKQYPSSFKHEGHRHVLNLVSEKSGGGPYICCACDEQGLGWAYQCLECGYEIHLKCGREVKEGTGERQAGRG
;
A
#
# COMPACT_ATOMS: atom_id res chain seq x y z
N MET A 1 -5.45 21.94 -2.26
CA MET A 1 -5.54 22.80 -1.05
C MET A 1 -6.96 23.31 -0.95
N ASP A 2 -7.41 23.58 0.27
CA ASP A 2 -8.77 24.05 0.52
C ASP A 2 -9.06 25.34 -0.25
N ARG A 3 -10.28 25.43 -0.78
CA ARG A 3 -10.70 26.52 -1.67
C ARG A 3 -10.83 27.85 -0.94
N ASP A 4 -11.09 27.79 0.36
CA ASP A 4 -11.27 28.94 1.24
C ASP A 4 -10.90 28.56 2.68
N GLU A 5 -10.76 29.59 3.51
CA GLU A 5 -10.40 29.46 4.93
C GLU A 5 -11.47 28.71 5.73
N ALA A 6 -12.75 28.85 5.39
CA ALA A 6 -13.85 28.21 6.10
C ALA A 6 -13.80 26.68 5.95
N GLY A 7 -13.54 26.18 4.73
CA GLY A 7 -13.34 24.76 4.45
C GLY A 7 -12.13 24.19 5.16
N PHE A 8 -11.01 24.94 5.15
CA PHE A 8 -9.82 24.59 5.92
C PHE A 8 -10.13 24.43 7.42
N LEU A 9 -10.74 25.44 8.05
CA LEU A 9 -11.07 25.41 9.48
C LEU A 9 -12.02 24.27 9.84
N GLN A 10 -13.01 24.00 8.98
CA GLN A 10 -13.94 22.89 9.17
C GLN A 10 -13.20 21.54 9.15
N TYR A 11 -12.39 21.28 8.13
CA TYR A 11 -11.65 20.03 7.98
C TYR A 11 -10.60 19.84 9.08
N PHE A 12 -9.88 20.91 9.43
CA PHE A 12 -8.85 20.91 10.46
C PHE A 12 -9.39 20.73 11.89
N SER A 13 -10.65 21.13 12.15
CA SER A 13 -11.23 21.11 13.52
C SER A 13 -11.20 19.74 14.22
N GLY A 14 -11.15 18.65 13.47
CA GLY A 14 -11.06 17.28 14.00
C GLY A 14 -9.64 16.73 14.14
N MET A 15 -8.61 17.50 13.79
CA MET A 15 -7.22 17.03 13.73
C MET A 15 -6.47 17.34 15.03
N PRO A 16 -5.82 16.35 15.68
CA PRO A 16 -5.12 16.56 16.95
C PRO A 16 -3.72 17.18 16.79
N TRP A 17 -3.34 17.59 15.58
CA TRP A 17 -2.02 18.12 15.25
C TRP A 17 -2.08 19.60 14.84
N PHE A 18 -0.91 20.22 14.70
CA PHE A 18 -0.80 21.60 14.26
C PHE A 18 -1.03 21.75 12.75
N ALA A 19 -1.53 22.90 12.34
CA ALA A 19 -1.55 23.34 10.95
C ALA A 19 -0.86 24.70 10.82
N LEU A 20 -0.31 24.97 9.65
CA LEU A 20 0.05 26.33 9.28
C LEU A 20 -1.23 27.17 9.17
N PRO A 21 -1.19 28.48 9.44
CA PRO A 21 -2.30 29.37 9.15
C PRO A 21 -2.75 29.24 7.69
N TYR A 22 -4.02 29.49 7.41
CA TYR A 22 -4.53 29.49 6.04
C TYR A 22 -3.82 30.57 5.21
N ASP A 23 -2.94 30.14 4.33
CA ASP A 23 -2.23 30.99 3.38
C ASP A 23 -2.00 30.21 2.08
N GLU A 24 -2.64 30.68 1.00
CA GLU A 24 -2.56 30.02 -0.30
C GLU A 24 -1.13 30.09 -0.88
N GLU A 25 -0.38 31.16 -0.61
CA GLU A 25 0.97 31.34 -1.13
C GLU A 25 1.95 30.36 -0.49
N SER A 26 1.99 30.29 0.85
CA SER A 26 2.83 29.33 1.57
C SER A 26 2.49 27.90 1.23
N SER A 27 1.19 27.60 1.13
CA SER A 27 0.72 26.25 0.80
C SER A 27 1.19 25.85 -0.61
N LYS A 28 0.98 26.70 -1.63
CA LYS A 28 1.50 26.47 -2.99
C LYS A 28 3.03 26.38 -3.03
N ALA A 29 3.73 27.20 -2.24
CA ALA A 29 5.18 27.18 -2.16
C ALA A 29 5.71 25.84 -1.63
N LEU A 30 5.10 25.30 -0.57
CA LEU A 30 5.44 23.99 -0.01
C LEU A 30 5.13 22.85 -0.98
N ALA A 31 3.97 22.88 -1.64
CA ALA A 31 3.62 21.88 -2.65
C ALA A 31 4.64 21.85 -3.78
N ARG A 32 5.08 23.01 -4.29
CA ARG A 32 6.15 23.10 -5.29
C ARG A 32 7.50 22.61 -4.76
N TYR A 33 7.86 23.01 -3.54
CA TYR A 33 9.15 22.63 -2.92
C TYR A 33 9.27 21.11 -2.79
N PHE A 34 8.20 20.45 -2.37
CA PHE A 34 8.17 18.99 -2.23
C PHE A 34 7.74 18.25 -3.50
N ASP A 35 7.42 18.95 -4.59
CA ASP A 35 6.92 18.38 -5.84
C ASP A 35 5.66 17.51 -5.66
N ILE A 36 4.68 18.06 -4.93
CA ILE A 36 3.42 17.38 -4.62
C ILE A 36 2.44 17.56 -5.78
N GLN A 37 2.21 16.48 -6.52
CA GLN A 37 1.26 16.43 -7.64
C GLN A 37 -0.15 16.02 -7.20
N GLU A 38 -0.24 15.10 -6.24
CA GLU A 38 -1.50 14.54 -5.76
C GLU A 38 -1.54 14.52 -4.22
N ILE A 39 -2.74 14.48 -3.66
CA ILE A 39 -2.99 14.40 -2.22
C ILE A 39 -3.82 13.16 -1.89
N PRO A 40 -3.79 12.63 -0.65
CA PRO A 40 -2.89 12.98 0.46
C PRO A 40 -1.40 12.61 0.27
N VAL A 41 -0.50 13.45 0.80
CA VAL A 41 0.95 13.19 0.92
C VAL A 41 1.40 13.51 2.36
N LEU A 42 2.31 12.70 2.89
CA LEU A 42 2.95 12.91 4.20
C LEU A 42 4.46 12.91 4.01
N VAL A 43 5.08 14.07 4.20
CA VAL A 43 6.54 14.23 4.17
C VAL A 43 7.08 14.15 5.60
N ILE A 44 8.09 13.30 5.81
CA ILE A 44 8.77 13.15 7.10
C ILE A 44 10.01 14.04 7.11
N ILE A 45 10.08 14.93 8.09
CA ILE A 45 11.21 15.83 8.34
C ILE A 45 11.93 15.38 9.61
N GLY A 46 13.25 15.28 9.54
CA GLY A 46 14.10 14.90 10.66
C GLY A 46 14.33 16.06 11.64
N PRO A 47 14.90 15.78 12.83
CA PRO A 47 15.20 16.81 13.82
C PRO A 47 16.24 17.85 13.35
N ASP A 48 17.01 17.54 12.29
CA ASP A 48 17.94 18.45 11.65
C ASP A 48 17.29 19.35 10.59
N GLY A 49 15.95 19.28 10.44
CA GLY A 49 15.18 20.03 9.47
C GLY A 49 15.26 19.49 8.05
N LYS A 50 15.96 18.38 7.81
CA LYS A 50 16.07 17.77 6.48
C LYS A 50 14.94 16.79 6.22
N THR A 51 14.61 16.63 4.94
CA THR A 51 13.67 15.62 4.51
C THR A 51 14.25 14.23 4.68
N VAL A 52 13.55 13.39 5.45
CA VAL A 52 13.88 11.96 5.60
C VAL A 52 13.25 11.17 4.47
N THR A 53 11.95 11.39 4.19
CA THR A 53 11.24 10.75 3.08
C THR A 53 9.98 11.52 2.70
N LYS A 54 9.59 11.45 1.43
CA LYS A 54 8.28 11.94 0.93
C LYS A 54 7.21 10.84 0.91
N GLU A 55 7.62 9.59 1.15
CA GLU A 55 6.79 8.38 1.09
C GLU A 55 6.13 8.05 2.44
N GLY A 56 6.02 9.01 3.36
CA GLY A 56 5.54 8.76 4.73
C GLY A 56 4.15 8.12 4.76
N ARG A 57 3.26 8.51 3.84
CA ARG A 57 1.92 7.92 3.72
C ARG A 57 1.98 6.43 3.37
N ASN A 58 2.84 6.07 2.42
CA ASN A 58 3.02 4.72 1.95
C ASN A 58 3.60 3.82 3.05
N LEU A 59 4.61 4.33 3.77
CA LEU A 59 5.22 3.63 4.90
C LEU A 59 4.23 3.38 6.04
N ILE A 60 3.38 4.36 6.38
CA ILE A 60 2.34 4.17 7.41
C ILE A 60 1.28 3.18 6.94
N ASN A 61 0.83 3.24 5.69
CA ASN A 61 -0.15 2.28 5.18
C ASN A 61 0.38 0.83 5.21
N LEU A 62 1.69 0.65 4.99
CA LEU A 62 2.31 -0.68 4.91
C LEU A 62 2.73 -1.23 6.27
N HIS A 63 3.33 -0.40 7.11
CA HIS A 63 3.98 -0.81 8.35
C HIS A 63 3.32 -0.22 9.60
N MET A 64 2.31 0.63 9.46
CA MET A 64 1.63 1.29 10.57
C MET A 64 2.64 2.01 11.49
N GLU A 65 2.51 1.90 12.80
CA GLU A 65 3.43 2.46 13.79
C GLU A 65 4.86 1.91 13.66
N MET A 66 5.03 0.72 13.08
CA MET A 66 6.34 0.12 12.88
C MET A 66 7.17 0.87 11.84
N ALA A 67 6.58 1.77 11.06
CA ALA A 67 7.31 2.64 10.15
C ALA A 67 8.26 3.61 10.87
N TYR A 68 7.96 3.99 12.12
CA TYR A 68 8.84 4.85 12.92
C TYR A 68 10.16 4.12 13.22
N PRO A 69 11.33 4.77 13.10
CA PRO A 69 11.57 6.22 12.96
C PRO A 69 11.66 6.76 11.52
N PHE A 70 11.15 6.04 10.53
CA PHE A 70 11.14 6.40 9.10
C PHE A 70 12.53 6.61 8.49
N THR A 71 13.60 6.25 9.21
CA THR A 71 14.97 6.37 8.70
C THR A 71 15.17 5.41 7.55
N GLU A 72 16.06 5.76 6.62
CA GLU A 72 16.35 4.90 5.48
C GLU A 72 16.82 3.50 5.90
N ALA A 73 17.67 3.42 6.94
CA ALA A 73 18.13 2.15 7.48
C ALA A 73 16.99 1.31 8.08
N HIS A 74 16.03 1.94 8.77
CA HIS A 74 14.88 1.25 9.34
C HIS A 74 13.91 0.77 8.26
N ASN A 75 13.62 1.62 7.26
CA ASN A 75 12.76 1.25 6.14
C ASN A 75 13.36 0.08 5.35
N ARG A 76 14.70 0.05 5.16
CA ARG A 76 15.39 -1.09 4.55
C ARG A 76 15.21 -2.38 5.36
N LEU A 77 15.34 -2.30 6.69
CA LEU A 77 15.11 -3.46 7.56
C LEU A 77 13.67 -3.99 7.45
N LEU A 78 12.68 -3.10 7.39
CA LEU A 78 11.28 -3.51 7.21
C LEU A 78 11.06 -4.17 5.85
N GLN A 79 11.64 -3.61 4.79
CA GLN A 79 11.57 -4.19 3.46
C GLN A 79 12.23 -5.58 3.40
N GLU A 80 13.41 -5.74 3.99
CA GLU A 80 14.10 -7.04 4.07
C GLU A 80 13.27 -8.10 4.78
N LYS A 81 12.61 -7.74 5.90
CA LYS A 81 11.70 -8.65 6.60
C LYS A 81 10.53 -9.07 5.73
N MET A 82 9.90 -8.12 5.04
CA MET A 82 8.81 -8.42 4.11
C MET A 82 9.26 -9.32 2.96
N ASP A 83 10.46 -9.08 2.40
CA ASP A 83 11.04 -9.90 1.34
C ASP A 83 11.33 -11.33 1.83
N GLU A 84 11.82 -11.50 3.06
CA GLU A 84 12.01 -12.83 3.67
C GLU A 84 10.68 -13.54 3.94
N GLU A 85 9.66 -12.84 4.44
CA GLU A 85 8.32 -13.40 4.68
C GLU A 85 7.64 -13.81 3.37
N ALA A 86 7.79 -13.01 2.31
CA ALA A 86 7.23 -13.30 0.99
C ALA A 86 7.73 -14.63 0.40
N LYS A 87 8.93 -15.10 0.78
CA LYS A 87 9.47 -16.41 0.35
C LYS A 87 8.64 -17.60 0.85
N GLN A 88 7.82 -17.41 1.88
CA GLN A 88 6.94 -18.45 2.41
C GLN A 88 5.67 -18.63 1.56
N TYR A 89 5.37 -17.66 0.71
CA TYR A 89 4.20 -17.68 -0.16
C TYR A 89 4.52 -18.37 -1.49
N PRO A 90 3.56 -19.11 -2.09
CA PRO A 90 3.78 -19.73 -3.38
C PRO A 90 4.02 -18.66 -4.45
N SER A 91 4.97 -18.90 -5.37
CA SER A 91 5.31 -17.97 -6.45
C SER A 91 4.17 -17.78 -7.45
N SER A 92 3.26 -18.76 -7.56
CA SER A 92 2.04 -18.65 -8.34
C SER A 92 1.00 -19.67 -7.90
N PHE A 93 -0.29 -19.37 -8.09
CA PHE A 93 -1.39 -20.32 -7.82
C PHE A 93 -2.68 -19.95 -8.57
N LYS A 94 -3.67 -20.86 -8.54
CA LYS A 94 -5.04 -20.59 -9.04
C LYS A 94 -5.92 -20.12 -7.90
N HIS A 95 -6.43 -18.90 -8.01
CA HIS A 95 -7.28 -18.28 -7.00
C HIS A 95 -8.76 -18.65 -7.21
N GLU A 96 -9.50 -18.96 -6.13
CA GLU A 96 -10.90 -19.40 -6.23
C GLU A 96 -11.83 -18.36 -6.89
N GLY A 97 -11.55 -17.07 -6.71
CA GLY A 97 -12.31 -15.97 -7.29
C GLY A 97 -11.76 -15.45 -8.62
N HIS A 98 -10.74 -16.09 -9.21
CA HIS A 98 -10.10 -15.61 -10.44
C HIS A 98 -9.64 -16.74 -11.37
N ARG A 99 -9.92 -16.62 -12.66
CA ARG A 99 -9.73 -17.71 -13.64
C ARG A 99 -8.26 -17.96 -14.03
N HIS A 100 -7.44 -16.91 -14.10
CA HIS A 100 -6.04 -17.02 -14.51
C HIS A 100 -5.14 -17.31 -13.31
N VAL A 101 -3.89 -17.69 -13.60
CA VAL A 101 -2.86 -17.86 -12.57
C VAL A 101 -2.46 -16.48 -12.05
N LEU A 102 -2.39 -16.35 -10.72
CA LEU A 102 -1.80 -15.19 -10.06
C LEU A 102 -0.33 -15.48 -9.76
N ASN A 103 0.53 -14.49 -9.99
CA ASN A 103 1.95 -14.57 -9.73
C ASN A 103 2.30 -13.67 -8.55
N LEU A 104 3.17 -14.14 -7.67
CA LEU A 104 3.74 -13.32 -6.60
C LEU A 104 4.63 -12.25 -7.23
N VAL A 105 4.33 -11.01 -6.93
CA VAL A 105 5.03 -9.85 -7.48
C VAL A 105 5.37 -8.86 -6.36
N SER A 106 6.42 -8.08 -6.60
CA SER A 106 6.93 -7.04 -5.69
C SER A 106 6.89 -5.69 -6.40
N GLU A 107 7.13 -4.62 -5.65
CA GLU A 107 7.26 -3.27 -6.21
C GLU A 107 8.25 -3.18 -7.39
N LYS A 108 9.30 -4.04 -7.40
CA LYS A 108 10.31 -4.10 -8.47
C LYS A 108 9.85 -4.85 -9.73
N SER A 109 8.87 -5.73 -9.62
CA SER A 109 8.45 -6.64 -10.69
C SER A 109 7.00 -6.43 -11.15
N GLY A 110 6.32 -5.44 -10.57
CA GLY A 110 4.90 -5.14 -10.74
C GLY A 110 4.22 -5.15 -9.37
N GLY A 111 3.85 -4.00 -8.80
CA GLY A 111 3.31 -3.98 -7.42
C GLY A 111 3.53 -2.67 -6.70
N GLY A 112 3.17 -1.56 -7.34
CA GLY A 112 3.08 -0.27 -6.67
C GLY A 112 1.88 -0.21 -5.71
N PRO A 113 1.34 0.97 -5.42
CA PRO A 113 0.05 1.08 -4.76
C PRO A 113 -1.05 0.43 -5.62
N TYR A 114 -1.86 -0.46 -5.04
CA TYR A 114 -2.99 -1.11 -5.71
C TYR A 114 -4.24 -1.11 -4.85
N ILE A 115 -5.39 -1.37 -5.46
CA ILE A 115 -6.63 -1.69 -4.74
C ILE A 115 -6.87 -3.19 -4.91
N CYS A 116 -6.93 -3.91 -3.80
CA CYS A 116 -7.10 -5.36 -3.80
C CYS A 116 -8.46 -5.73 -4.38
N CYS A 117 -8.48 -6.47 -5.48
CA CYS A 117 -9.71 -6.87 -6.16
C CYS A 117 -10.60 -7.84 -5.35
N ALA A 118 -10.10 -8.35 -4.21
CA ALA A 118 -10.83 -9.30 -3.36
C ALA A 118 -11.48 -8.66 -2.12
N CYS A 119 -10.94 -7.55 -1.62
CA CYS A 119 -11.46 -6.88 -0.42
C CYS A 119 -11.67 -5.38 -0.56
N ASP A 120 -11.36 -4.80 -1.73
CA ASP A 120 -11.47 -3.38 -2.04
C ASP A 120 -10.65 -2.46 -1.10
N GLU A 121 -9.70 -3.01 -0.36
CA GLU A 121 -8.76 -2.27 0.47
C GLU A 121 -7.46 -1.98 -0.30
N GLN A 122 -6.82 -0.86 0.05
CA GLN A 122 -5.53 -0.48 -0.52
C GLN A 122 -4.44 -1.49 -0.12
N GLY A 123 -3.57 -1.84 -1.07
CA GLY A 123 -2.35 -2.61 -0.86
C GLY A 123 -1.13 -1.88 -1.42
N LEU A 124 0.05 -2.32 -0.97
CA LEU A 124 1.33 -1.78 -1.40
C LEU A 124 2.43 -2.86 -1.30
N GLY A 125 3.36 -2.86 -2.25
CA GLY A 125 4.55 -3.72 -2.20
C GLY A 125 4.28 -5.12 -2.72
N TRP A 126 4.29 -6.13 -1.85
CA TRP A 126 4.06 -7.52 -2.26
C TRP A 126 2.58 -7.78 -2.54
N ALA A 127 2.30 -8.42 -3.68
CA ALA A 127 0.97 -8.71 -4.15
C ALA A 127 0.92 -10.01 -4.96
N TYR A 128 -0.28 -10.49 -5.22
CA TYR A 128 -0.55 -11.49 -6.24
C TYR A 128 -1.20 -10.81 -7.43
N GLN A 129 -0.55 -10.87 -8.60
CA GLN A 129 -1.02 -10.21 -9.83
C GLN A 129 -1.22 -11.21 -10.97
N CYS A 130 -2.36 -11.11 -11.64
CA CYS A 130 -2.61 -11.72 -12.93
C CYS A 130 -1.97 -10.88 -14.01
N LEU A 131 -0.93 -11.40 -14.66
CA LEU A 131 -0.25 -10.70 -15.75
C LEU A 131 -1.07 -10.66 -17.05
N GLU A 132 -2.16 -11.44 -17.14
CA GLU A 132 -3.03 -11.49 -18.32
C GLU A 132 -4.10 -10.38 -18.29
N CYS A 133 -4.66 -10.06 -17.12
CA CYS A 133 -5.78 -9.12 -17.02
C CYS A 133 -5.63 -8.04 -15.92
N GLY A 134 -4.51 -8.02 -15.20
CA GLY A 134 -4.24 -7.02 -14.16
C GLY A 134 -5.00 -7.23 -12.84
N TYR A 135 -5.63 -8.39 -12.63
CA TYR A 135 -6.27 -8.71 -11.36
C TYR A 135 -5.21 -8.80 -10.25
N GLU A 136 -5.34 -7.99 -9.20
CA GLU A 136 -4.31 -7.83 -8.17
C GLU A 136 -4.91 -7.91 -6.77
N ILE A 137 -4.30 -8.70 -5.88
CA ILE A 137 -4.79 -8.93 -4.51
C ILE A 137 -3.64 -8.97 -3.49
N HIS A 138 -3.96 -8.72 -2.22
CA HIS A 138 -3.01 -8.91 -1.13
C HIS A 138 -2.58 -10.37 -0.98
N LEU A 139 -1.40 -10.61 -0.40
CA LEU A 139 -0.93 -11.97 -0.06
C LEU A 139 -1.93 -12.72 0.83
N LYS A 140 -2.47 -12.05 1.86
CA LYS A 140 -3.49 -12.61 2.77
C LYS A 140 -4.82 -12.94 2.09
N CYS A 141 -5.09 -12.36 0.92
CA CYS A 141 -6.31 -12.60 0.16
C CYS A 141 -6.16 -13.80 -0.79
N GLY A 142 -4.96 -14.38 -0.90
CA GLY A 142 -4.71 -15.55 -1.74
C GLY A 142 -5.34 -16.83 -1.20
N ARG A 143 -6.55 -17.14 -1.65
CA ARG A 143 -7.24 -18.42 -1.38
C ARG A 143 -7.09 -19.37 -2.56
N GLU A 144 -6.31 -20.43 -2.37
CA GLU A 144 -6.08 -21.45 -3.39
C GLU A 144 -7.30 -22.36 -3.55
N VAL A 145 -7.62 -22.71 -4.80
CA VAL A 145 -8.66 -23.71 -5.10
C VAL A 145 -8.24 -25.06 -4.51
N LYS A 146 -8.97 -25.54 -3.50
CA LYS A 146 -8.81 -26.92 -3.04
C LYS A 146 -9.31 -27.85 -4.15
N GLU A 147 -8.41 -28.61 -4.77
CA GLU A 147 -8.83 -29.69 -5.66
C GLU A 147 -9.68 -30.68 -4.85
N GLY A 148 -10.97 -30.76 -5.18
CA GLY A 148 -11.87 -31.72 -4.56
C GLY A 148 -11.36 -33.13 -4.84
N THR A 149 -11.19 -33.91 -3.78
CA THR A 149 -11.06 -35.37 -3.86
C THR A 149 -12.28 -35.91 -4.58
N GLY A 150 -12.13 -36.16 -5.89
CA GLY A 150 -13.15 -36.82 -6.69
C GLY A 150 -13.25 -38.29 -6.28
N GLU A 151 -14.05 -38.58 -5.27
CA GLU A 151 -14.53 -39.95 -5.02
C GLU A 151 -15.45 -40.35 -6.18
N ARG A 152 -14.88 -41.06 -7.16
CA ARG A 152 -15.67 -41.87 -8.09
C ARG A 152 -16.27 -43.02 -7.30
N GLN A 153 -17.52 -42.89 -6.88
CA GLN A 153 -18.32 -44.04 -6.46
C GLN A 153 -18.48 -44.97 -7.66
N ALA A 154 -17.71 -46.07 -7.66
CA ALA A 154 -17.98 -47.23 -8.49
C ALA A 154 -19.22 -47.93 -7.95
N GLY A 155 -20.39 -47.58 -8.49
CA GLY A 155 -21.62 -48.33 -8.27
C GLY A 155 -21.56 -49.67 -9.00
N ARG A 156 -21.37 -50.76 -8.25
CA ARG A 156 -21.82 -52.10 -8.65
C ARG A 156 -23.31 -52.21 -8.36
N GLY A 157 -24.08 -52.63 -9.37
CA GLY A 157 -25.49 -53.00 -9.28
C GLY A 157 -25.92 -53.59 -10.59
#